data_AF-A0A484YVH6-F1
#
_entry.id   AF-A0A484YVH6-F1
#
_cell.length_a   1.000
_cell.length_b   1.000
_cell.length_c   1.000
_cell.angle_alpha   90.00
_cell.angle_beta   90.00
_cell.angle_gamma   90.00
#
_symmetry.space_group_name_H-M   'P 1'
#
loop_
_entity.id
_entity.type
_entity.pdbx_description
1 polymer ?
#
loop_
_entity_poly.entity_id
_entity_poly.type
_entity_poly.pdbx_seq_one_letter_code
_entity_poly.pdbx_strand_id
1 'polypeptide(L)'
;MLVNGKIWDKPKEKVFGGEAVAINVEIEEDVRFEPQDIPLDIVYEDDDILVINKPRGLVVHPGAGNPDGTVLNALLHYYPPIIDVPRAGIVHRLDKDTTGLMVVAKTIPAQTHLVESLQLREITREYEAVAIGHMTSGGTV
;
A
#
# COMPACT_ATOMS: atom_id res chain seq x y z
N MET A 1 -4.50 31.82 0.33
CA MET A 1 -4.34 32.13 -1.11
C MET A 1 -4.45 33.63 -1.29
N LEU A 2 -3.66 34.21 -2.19
CA LEU A 2 -3.78 35.60 -2.62
C LEU A 2 -4.34 35.66 -4.04
N VAL A 3 -5.22 36.61 -4.29
CA VAL A 3 -5.70 36.97 -5.63
C VAL A 3 -5.45 38.47 -5.80
N ASN A 4 -4.66 38.85 -6.80
CA ASN A 4 -4.17 40.21 -6.99
C ASN A 4 -3.51 40.81 -5.73
N GLY A 5 -2.74 39.99 -5.02
CA GLY A 5 -2.03 40.39 -3.79
C GLY A 5 -2.91 40.55 -2.54
N LYS A 6 -4.22 40.31 -2.63
CA LYS A 6 -5.14 40.35 -1.48
C LYS A 6 -5.49 38.95 -1.00
N ILE A 7 -5.63 38.78 0.31
CA ILE A 7 -6.10 37.53 0.91
C ILE A 7 -7.49 37.19 0.35
N TRP A 8 -7.61 35.98 -0.18
CA TRP A 8 -8.83 35.44 -0.74
C TRP A 8 -9.19 34.17 0.04
N ASP A 9 -10.16 34.29 0.93
CA ASP A 9 -10.56 33.28 1.93
C ASP A 9 -11.99 32.76 1.72
N LYS A 10 -12.68 33.21 0.66
CA LYS A 10 -14.05 32.78 0.31
C LYS A 10 -14.02 31.83 -0.89
N PRO A 11 -14.18 30.51 -0.67
CA PRO A 11 -14.07 29.53 -1.76
C PRO A 11 -15.14 29.65 -2.85
N LYS A 12 -16.29 30.26 -2.54
CA LYS A 12 -17.42 30.43 -3.48
C LYS A 12 -17.37 31.73 -4.28
N GLU A 13 -16.41 32.60 -4.00
CA GLU A 13 -16.30 33.90 -4.68
C GLU A 13 -15.86 33.70 -6.13
N LYS A 14 -16.59 34.30 -7.07
CA LYS A 14 -16.34 34.11 -8.51
C LYS A 14 -15.12 34.89 -8.94
N VAL A 15 -14.28 34.25 -9.73
CA VAL A 15 -13.21 34.89 -10.50
C VAL A 15 -13.74 35.28 -11.87
N PHE A 16 -13.20 36.35 -12.44
CA PHE A 16 -13.63 36.88 -13.74
C PHE A 16 -12.60 36.66 -14.84
N GLY A 17 -11.42 36.15 -14.50
CA GLY A 17 -10.33 35.88 -15.41
C GLY A 17 -9.37 37.07 -15.52
N GLY A 18 -8.07 36.78 -15.50
CA GLY A 18 -7.00 37.79 -15.52
C GLY A 18 -6.44 38.14 -14.14
N GLU A 19 -6.99 37.61 -13.06
CA GLU A 19 -6.43 37.78 -11.72
C GLU A 19 -5.14 36.97 -11.53
N ALA A 20 -4.14 37.56 -10.87
CA ALA A 20 -2.91 36.87 -10.47
C ALA A 20 -3.13 36.11 -9.16
N VAL A 21 -2.99 34.78 -9.20
CA VAL A 21 -3.15 33.91 -8.02
C VAL A 21 -1.79 33.54 -7.45
N ALA A 22 -1.61 33.70 -6.14
CA ALA A 22 -0.45 33.21 -5.42
C ALA A 22 -0.87 32.31 -4.25
N ILE A 23 -0.25 31.14 -4.15
CA ILE A 23 -0.47 30.18 -3.06
C ILE A 23 0.87 29.98 -2.38
N ASN A 24 0.90 30.25 -1.08
CA ASN A 24 2.01 29.88 -0.22
C ASN A 24 1.42 28.89 0.79
N VAL A 25 1.68 27.60 0.59
CA VAL A 25 1.22 26.53 1.48
C VAL A 25 2.44 25.75 1.93
N GLU A 26 2.51 25.48 3.23
CA GLU A 26 3.41 24.46 3.75
C GLU A 26 2.69 23.12 3.65
N ILE A 27 3.33 22.15 3.01
CA ILE A 27 2.81 20.78 2.98
C ILE A 27 3.31 20.15 4.28
N GLU A 28 2.39 19.86 5.21
CA GLU A 28 2.74 19.03 6.36
C GLU A 28 3.09 17.62 5.85
N GLU A 29 4.25 17.11 6.28
CA GLU A 29 4.59 15.70 6.10
C GLU A 29 3.69 14.88 7.02
N ASP A 30 2.58 14.42 6.47
CA ASP A 30 1.64 13.53 7.13
C ASP A 30 2.33 12.16 7.29
N VAL A 31 2.99 11.91 8.43
CA VAL A 31 3.48 10.57 8.82
C VAL A 31 2.26 9.69 8.99
N ARG A 32 1.86 9.05 7.89
CA ARG A 32 0.51 8.54 7.76
C ARG A 32 0.26 7.29 8.59
N PHE A 33 1.30 6.51 8.88
CA PHE A 33 1.20 5.19 9.50
C PHE A 33 2.35 4.98 10.49
N GLU A 34 2.00 4.56 11.70
CA GLU A 34 2.96 4.30 12.77
C GLU A 34 3.44 2.83 12.79
N PRO A 35 4.69 2.54 13.20
CA PRO A 35 5.18 1.19 13.40
C PRO A 35 4.46 0.52 14.57
N GLN A 36 4.07 -0.75 14.42
CA GLN A 36 3.43 -1.53 15.47
C GLN A 36 4.09 -2.91 15.60
N ASP A 37 4.36 -3.32 16.84
CA ASP A 37 4.90 -4.65 17.16
C ASP A 37 3.83 -5.72 16.93
N ILE A 38 3.75 -6.16 15.68
CA ILE A 38 2.84 -7.20 15.19
C ILE A 38 3.72 -8.29 14.58
N PRO A 39 3.73 -9.52 15.14
CA PRO A 39 4.56 -10.60 14.62
C PRO A 39 4.23 -10.93 13.16
N LEU A 40 5.28 -11.07 12.35
CA LEU A 40 5.21 -11.58 10.98
C LEU A 40 5.81 -12.99 10.91
N ASP A 41 5.11 -13.92 10.26
CA ASP A 41 5.65 -15.24 9.93
C ASP A 41 6.48 -15.12 8.64
N ILE A 42 7.80 -15.05 8.78
CA ILE A 42 8.74 -14.83 7.67
C ILE A 42 9.19 -16.17 7.11
N VAL A 43 8.80 -16.42 5.86
CA VAL A 43 9.12 -17.65 5.11
C VAL A 43 10.48 -17.53 4.43
N TYR A 44 10.82 -16.33 3.97
CA TYR A 44 12.08 -16.05 3.28
C TYR A 44 12.44 -14.57 3.41
N GLU A 45 13.72 -14.25 3.53
CA GLU A 45 14.22 -12.88 3.50
C GLU A 45 15.64 -12.85 2.91
N ASP A 46 15.88 -11.90 2.02
CA ASP A 46 17.21 -11.51 1.57
C ASP A 46 17.36 -9.97 1.59
N ASP A 47 18.35 -9.45 0.87
CA ASP A 47 18.63 -8.00 0.83
C ASP A 47 17.53 -7.21 0.10
N ASP A 48 16.82 -7.83 -0.83
CA ASP A 48 15.90 -7.17 -1.76
C ASP A 48 14.43 -7.45 -1.47
N ILE A 49 14.10 -8.64 -0.97
CA ILE A 49 12.72 -9.08 -0.75
C ILE A 49 12.51 -9.76 0.61
N LEU A 50 11.26 -9.72 1.04
CA LEU A 50 10.71 -10.43 2.18
C LEU A 50 9.48 -11.22 1.72
N VAL A 51 9.40 -12.51 2.07
CA VAL A 51 8.20 -13.32 1.88
C VAL A 51 7.62 -13.66 3.24
N ILE A 52 6.38 -13.24 3.48
CA ILE A 52 5.63 -13.54 4.70
C ILE A 52 4.50 -14.52 4.43
N ASN A 53 4.13 -15.30 5.43
CA ASN A 53 2.90 -16.07 5.46
C ASN A 53 1.86 -15.33 6.32
N LYS A 54 1.00 -14.54 5.67
CA LYS A 54 0.03 -13.69 6.36
C LYS A 54 -1.04 -14.56 7.06
N PRO A 55 -1.30 -14.37 8.36
CA PRO A 55 -2.41 -15.03 9.02
C PRO A 55 -3.76 -14.43 8.60
N ARG A 56 -4.85 -15.14 8.90
CA ARG A 56 -6.21 -14.58 8.79
C ARG A 56 -6.43 -13.47 9.81
N GLY A 57 -7.39 -12.59 9.55
CA GLY A 57 -7.74 -11.48 10.44
C GLY A 57 -6.80 -10.27 10.34
N LEU A 58 -5.65 -10.39 9.67
CA LEU A 58 -4.69 -9.31 9.49
C LEU A 58 -4.90 -8.59 8.15
N VAL A 59 -5.16 -7.28 8.22
CA VAL A 59 -5.33 -6.40 7.06
C VAL A 59 -3.96 -6.06 6.47
N VAL A 60 -3.85 -5.96 5.14
CA VAL A 60 -2.55 -5.69 4.48
C VAL A 60 -2.13 -4.23 4.58
N HIS A 61 -3.02 -3.31 4.26
CA HIS A 61 -2.71 -1.88 4.15
C HIS A 61 -3.82 -1.06 4.82
N PRO A 62 -3.49 0.03 5.54
CA PRO A 62 -4.49 0.88 6.16
C PRO A 62 -5.51 1.43 5.18
N GLY A 63 -6.74 1.61 5.66
CA GLY A 63 -7.87 2.13 4.89
C GLY A 63 -9.10 2.40 5.75
N ALA A 64 -10.22 2.75 5.12
CA ALA A 64 -11.46 3.02 5.84
C ALA A 64 -11.87 1.81 6.71
N GLY A 65 -12.05 2.04 8.02
CA GLY A 65 -12.40 1.01 9.00
C GLY A 65 -11.22 0.21 9.58
N ASN A 66 -10.01 0.34 9.03
CA ASN A 66 -8.77 -0.23 9.61
C ASN A 66 -7.63 0.78 9.41
N PRO A 67 -7.55 1.84 10.25
CA PRO A 67 -6.55 2.90 10.12
C PRO A 67 -5.13 2.43 10.48
N ASP A 68 -5.01 1.37 11.25
CA ASP A 68 -3.77 0.76 11.73
C ASP A 68 -3.97 -0.76 11.94
N GLY A 69 -3.02 -1.43 12.61
CA GLY A 69 -3.10 -2.86 12.90
C GLY A 69 -2.90 -3.74 11.66
N THR A 70 -2.10 -3.26 10.70
CA THR A 70 -1.95 -3.90 9.38
C THR A 70 -0.56 -4.48 9.15
N VAL A 71 -0.39 -5.27 8.09
CA VAL A 71 0.93 -5.73 7.62
C VAL A 71 1.86 -4.55 7.39
N LEU A 72 1.38 -3.43 6.84
CA LEU A 72 2.20 -2.23 6.69
C LEU A 72 2.77 -1.74 8.02
N ASN A 73 1.95 -1.67 9.08
CA ASN A 73 2.42 -1.24 10.41
C ASN A 73 3.45 -2.22 10.98
N ALA A 74 3.25 -3.52 10.75
CA ALA A 74 4.18 -4.58 11.14
C ALA A 74 5.53 -4.46 10.40
N LEU A 75 5.50 -4.16 9.10
CA LEU A 75 6.71 -3.98 8.28
C LEU A 75 7.52 -2.75 8.72
N LEU A 76 6.83 -1.64 9.02
CA LEU A 76 7.48 -0.43 9.56
C LEU A 76 8.18 -0.68 10.89
N HIS A 77 7.64 -1.60 11.71
CA HIS A 77 8.29 -2.01 12.96
C HIS A 77 9.46 -2.97 12.71
N TYR A 78 9.27 -3.99 11.88
CA TYR A 78 10.24 -5.04 11.62
C TYR A 78 11.49 -4.53 10.88
N TYR A 79 11.30 -3.74 9.82
CA TYR A 79 12.37 -3.20 9.00
C TYR A 79 12.14 -1.69 8.74
N PRO A 80 12.50 -0.81 9.70
CA PRO A 80 12.22 0.63 9.60
C PRO A 80 12.67 1.33 8.30
N PRO A 81 13.81 0.96 7.65
CA PRO A 81 14.19 1.56 6.37
C PRO A 81 13.17 1.35 5.24
N ILE A 82 12.22 0.43 5.38
CA ILE A 82 11.17 0.18 4.39
C ILE A 82 10.22 1.38 4.21
N ILE A 83 10.24 2.35 5.14
CA ILE A 83 9.44 3.57 5.07
C ILE A 83 9.72 4.38 3.79
N ASP A 84 10.94 4.29 3.26
CA ASP A 84 11.36 4.96 2.03
C ASP A 84 10.88 4.22 0.76
N VAL A 85 10.36 3.00 0.90
CA VAL A 85 9.83 2.20 -0.21
C VAL A 85 8.34 2.47 -0.36
N PRO A 86 7.82 2.75 -1.59
CA PRO A 86 6.41 3.00 -1.81
C PRO A 86 5.51 1.93 -1.18
N ARG A 87 4.56 2.36 -0.35
CA ARG A 87 3.63 1.50 0.41
C ARG A 87 4.33 0.45 1.28
N ALA A 88 5.49 0.78 1.85
CA ALA A 88 6.33 -0.14 2.61
C ALA A 88 6.64 -1.43 1.83
N GLY A 89 6.86 -1.33 0.52
CA GLY A 89 7.22 -2.47 -0.32
C GLY A 89 6.06 -3.39 -0.72
N ILE A 90 4.82 -3.09 -0.31
CA ILE A 90 3.65 -3.92 -0.61
C ILE A 90 3.23 -3.72 -2.07
N VAL A 91 3.50 -4.72 -2.91
CA VAL A 91 3.21 -4.71 -4.36
C VAL A 91 1.90 -5.42 -4.73
N HIS A 92 1.37 -6.27 -3.86
CA HIS A 92 0.09 -6.94 -4.03
C HIS A 92 -0.62 -7.13 -2.67
N ARG A 93 -1.83 -7.68 -2.66
CA ARG A 93 -2.63 -7.81 -1.43
C ARG A 93 -3.35 -9.15 -1.35
N LEU A 94 -3.57 -9.57 -0.12
CA LEU A 94 -4.54 -10.58 0.28
C LEU A 94 -5.68 -9.91 1.06
N ASP A 95 -6.86 -10.52 1.07
CA ASP A 95 -7.95 -10.07 1.92
C ASP A 95 -7.67 -10.36 3.40
N LYS A 96 -8.38 -9.66 4.29
CA LYS A 96 -8.20 -9.76 5.74
C LYS A 96 -8.21 -11.22 6.21
N ASP A 97 -9.20 -11.98 5.77
CA ASP A 97 -9.39 -13.38 6.19
C ASP A 97 -8.72 -14.40 5.25
N THR A 98 -8.06 -13.97 4.17
CA THR A 98 -7.23 -14.85 3.34
C THR A 98 -5.86 -15.03 3.97
N THR A 99 -5.45 -16.28 4.15
CA THR A 99 -4.10 -16.66 4.60
C THR A 99 -3.16 -16.83 3.43
N GLY A 100 -1.85 -16.77 3.68
CA GLY A 100 -0.85 -17.29 2.76
C GLY A 100 0.22 -16.29 2.36
N LEU A 101 0.92 -16.64 1.29
CA LEU A 101 2.18 -16.00 0.92
C LEU A 101 2.00 -14.59 0.37
N MET A 102 2.82 -13.66 0.85
CA MET A 102 2.98 -12.33 0.28
C MET A 102 4.46 -12.02 0.09
N VAL A 103 4.80 -11.45 -1.06
CA VAL A 103 6.13 -10.90 -1.33
C VAL A 103 6.08 -9.39 -1.13
N VAL A 104 7.10 -8.87 -0.45
CA VAL A 104 7.29 -7.47 -0.09
C VAL A 104 8.69 -7.06 -0.54
N ALA A 105 8.80 -5.90 -1.18
CA ALA A 105 10.09 -5.34 -1.58
C ALA A 105 10.75 -4.57 -0.42
N LYS A 106 12.02 -4.85 -0.15
CA LYS A 106 12.81 -4.12 0.87
C LYS A 106 13.53 -2.90 0.29
N THR A 107 13.67 -2.82 -1.03
CA THR A 107 14.38 -1.74 -1.73
C THR A 107 13.53 -1.13 -2.85
N ILE A 108 13.82 0.11 -3.23
CA ILE A 108 13.14 0.79 -4.36
C ILE A 108 13.36 0.05 -5.69
N PRO A 109 14.58 -0.44 -6.03
CA PRO A 109 14.78 -1.25 -7.23
C PRO A 109 13.94 -2.53 -7.23
N ALA A 110 13.92 -3.28 -6.12
CA ALA A 110 13.11 -4.49 -6.00
C ALA A 110 11.61 -4.20 -6.13
N GLN A 111 11.14 -3.10 -5.55
CA GLN A 111 9.74 -2.68 -5.65
C GLN A 111 9.35 -2.38 -7.11
N THR A 112 10.20 -1.64 -7.81
CA THR A 112 9.98 -1.28 -9.22
C THR A 112 9.92 -2.53 -10.08
N HIS A 113 10.88 -3.44 -9.90
CA HIS A 113 10.95 -4.69 -10.65
C HIS A 113 9.74 -5.61 -10.37
N LEU A 114 9.36 -5.79 -9.11
CA LEU A 114 8.21 -6.62 -8.75
C LEU A 114 6.89 -6.05 -9.30
N VAL A 115 6.73 -4.72 -9.32
CA VAL A 115 5.56 -4.08 -9.94
C VAL A 115 5.54 -4.33 -11.45
N GLU A 116 6.68 -4.19 -12.13
CA GLU A 116 6.81 -4.48 -13.56
C GLU A 116 6.48 -5.95 -13.87
N SER A 117 7.07 -6.91 -13.16
CA SER A 117 6.79 -8.33 -13.34
C SER A 117 5.33 -8.71 -13.04
N LEU A 118 4.66 -8.01 -12.11
CA LEU A 118 3.21 -8.17 -11.89
C LEU A 118 2.39 -7.66 -13.08
N GLN A 119 2.78 -6.53 -13.68
CA GLN A 119 2.14 -5.98 -14.87
C GLN A 119 2.33 -6.89 -16.09
N LEU A 120 3.53 -7.46 -16.25
CA LEU A 120 3.88 -8.41 -17.30
C LEU A 120 3.35 -9.83 -17.06
N ARG A 121 2.75 -10.10 -15.88
CA ARG A 121 2.22 -11.40 -15.45
C ARG A 121 3.29 -12.51 -15.38
N GLU A 122 4.50 -12.15 -15.00
CA GLU A 122 5.64 -13.08 -14.85
C GLU A 122 5.67 -13.73 -13.46
N ILE A 123 4.89 -13.21 -12.51
CA ILE A 123 4.78 -13.75 -11.16
C ILE A 123 3.56 -14.67 -11.05
N THR A 124 3.81 -15.96 -10.84
CA THR A 124 2.75 -16.93 -10.52
C THR A 124 2.29 -16.74 -9.07
N ARG A 125 0.97 -16.64 -8.90
CA ARG A 125 0.30 -16.62 -7.59
C ARG A 125 -0.78 -17.69 -7.62
N GLU A 126 -0.60 -18.72 -6.82
CA GLU A 126 -1.48 -19.88 -6.75
C GLU A 126 -2.20 -19.92 -5.40
N TYR A 127 -3.46 -20.36 -5.42
CA TYR A 127 -4.32 -20.41 -4.24
C TYR A 127 -5.00 -21.77 -4.16
N GLU A 128 -5.04 -22.31 -2.95
CA GLU A 128 -5.91 -23.44 -2.65
C GLU A 128 -7.22 -22.93 -2.05
N ALA A 129 -8.35 -23.48 -2.50
CA ALA A 129 -9.68 -23.08 -2.07
C ALA A 129 -10.64 -24.26 -2.07
N VAL A 130 -11.65 -24.18 -1.19
CA VAL A 130 -12.80 -25.10 -1.18
C VAL A 130 -14.02 -24.34 -1.70
N ALA A 131 -14.59 -24.81 -2.80
CA ALA A 131 -15.77 -24.23 -3.44
C ALA A 131 -17.04 -25.02 -3.14
N ILE A 132 -18.19 -24.34 -3.15
CA ILE A 132 -19.51 -24.97 -2.97
C ILE A 132 -19.99 -25.51 -4.31
N GLY A 133 -20.43 -26.78 -4.32
CA GLY A 133 -21.02 -27.45 -5.48
C GLY A 133 -20.07 -28.42 -6.17
N HIS A 134 -20.63 -29.36 -6.93
CA HIS A 134 -19.84 -30.33 -7.70
C HIS A 134 -19.31 -29.69 -8.98
N MET A 135 -17.98 -29.59 -9.10
CA MET A 135 -17.33 -29.10 -10.31
C MET A 135 -17.09 -30.24 -11.31
N THR A 136 -17.34 -30.01 -12.60
CA THR A 136 -17.16 -31.04 -13.65
C THR A 136 -15.84 -30.94 -14.39
N SER A 137 -15.18 -29.78 -14.37
CA SER A 137 -13.87 -29.53 -14.99
C SER A 137 -13.24 -28.24 -14.47
N GLY A 138 -11.96 -28.03 -14.77
CA GLY A 138 -11.30 -26.71 -14.64
C GLY A 138 -11.66 -25.75 -15.78
N GLY A 139 -11.15 -24.52 -15.71
CA GLY A 139 -11.34 -23.47 -16.71
C GLY A 139 -10.68 -22.14 -16.34
N THR A 140 -10.93 -21.11 -17.15
CA THR A 140 -10.47 -19.72 -16.93
C THR A 140 -11.68 -18.80 -16.93
N VAL A 141 -11.75 -17.88 -15.95
CA VAL A 141 -12.79 -16.83 -15.83
C VAL A 141 -12.22 -15.49 -16.27
#